data_AF-A0A965RYU1-F1
#
_entry.id   AF-A0A965RYU1-F1
#
_cell.length_a   1.000
_cell.length_b   1.000
_cell.length_c   1.000
_cell.angle_alpha   90.00
_cell.angle_beta   90.00
_cell.angle_gamma   90.00
#
_symmetry.space_group_name_H-M   'P 1'
#
loop_
_entity.id
_entity.type
_entity.pdbx_description
1 polymer ?
#
loop_
_entity_poly.entity_id
_entity_poly.type
_entity_poly.pdbx_seq_one_letter_code
_entity_poly.pdbx_strand_id
1 'polypeptide(L)'
;MKFHNRLIAFTFIFWSSFFSFGQLENGSIASDFTLTDINGNQHSLYDYLDQGKTVYIDFFACHCPTCWNYHSSHSLSDLHSQ
;
A
#
# COMPACT_ATOMS: atom_id res chain seq x y z
N MET A 1 3.22 46.63 11.52
CA MET A 1 3.80 45.38 12.06
C MET A 1 2.85 44.17 12.14
N LYS A 2 1.51 44.30 12.23
CA LYS A 2 0.59 43.13 12.37
C LYS A 2 0.42 42.22 11.13
N PHE A 3 0.77 42.68 9.93
CA PHE A 3 0.64 41.90 8.68
C PHE A 3 1.74 40.84 8.51
N HIS A 4 2.95 41.11 9.03
CA HIS A 4 4.10 40.22 8.91
C HIS A 4 3.95 38.97 9.81
N ASN A 5 3.41 39.12 11.03
CA ASN A 5 3.10 37.98 11.91
C ASN A 5 2.03 37.04 11.34
N ARG A 6 1.10 37.55 10.51
CA ARG A 6 0.09 36.73 9.84
C ARG A 6 0.68 35.92 8.69
N LEU A 7 1.55 36.52 7.90
CA LEU A 7 2.29 35.82 6.82
C LEU A 7 3.21 34.71 7.38
N ILE A 8 3.91 34.97 8.48
CA ILE A 8 4.76 33.97 9.15
C ILE A 8 3.91 32.78 9.66
N ALA A 9 2.74 33.05 10.23
CA ALA A 9 1.81 31.99 10.67
C ALA A 9 1.30 31.13 9.50
N PHE A 10 0.99 31.73 8.34
CA PHE A 10 0.58 30.99 7.14
C PHE A 10 1.71 30.14 6.56
N THR A 11 2.96 30.60 6.58
CA THR A 11 4.11 29.79 6.14
C THR A 11 4.42 28.62 7.08
N PHE A 12 4.12 28.75 8.38
CA PHE A 12 4.36 27.69 9.37
C PHE A 12 3.35 26.53 9.24
N ILE A 13 2.09 26.84 8.90
CA ILE A 13 1.02 25.85 8.68
C ILE A 13 1.25 25.05 7.38
N PHE A 14 1.86 25.66 6.36
CA PHE A 14 2.20 24.97 5.12
C PHE A 14 3.37 23.96 5.28
N TRP A 15 4.24 24.16 6.27
CA TRP A 15 5.39 23.28 6.50
C TRP A 15 5.05 22.03 7.33
N SER A 16 4.02 22.09 8.19
CA SER A 16 3.65 20.96 9.06
C SER A 16 2.89 19.81 8.36
N SER A 17 2.58 19.94 7.07
CA SER A 17 1.69 19.01 6.35
C SER A 17 2.38 17.83 5.66
N PHE A 18 3.68 17.55 5.93
CA PHE A 18 4.46 16.55 5.17
C PHE A 18 4.95 15.31 5.95
N PHE A 19 4.51 15.07 7.18
CA PHE A 19 4.85 13.84 7.89
C PHE A 19 3.70 12.82 7.79
N SER A 20 3.80 11.89 6.85
CA SER A 20 2.91 10.72 6.76
C SER A 20 3.57 9.53 7.48
N PHE A 21 2.94 9.01 8.53
CA PHE A 21 3.43 7.89 9.35
C PHE A 21 2.79 6.53 9.01
N GLY A 22 2.22 6.38 7.80
CA GLY A 22 1.49 5.17 7.41
C GLY A 22 2.23 4.19 6.49
N GLN A 23 3.42 4.55 6.00
CA GLN A 23 4.20 3.70 5.10
C GLN A 23 5.28 2.95 5.89
N LEU A 24 5.52 1.70 5.51
CA LEU A 24 6.67 0.96 6.01
C LEU A 24 7.96 1.55 5.43
N GLU A 25 9.08 1.42 6.16
CA GLU A 25 10.38 1.80 5.64
C GLU A 25 10.74 0.95 4.42
N ASN A 26 11.41 1.55 3.43
CA ASN A 26 11.83 0.83 2.24
C ASN A 26 12.74 -0.36 2.61
N GLY A 27 12.41 -1.54 2.09
CA GLY A 27 13.14 -2.77 2.42
C GLY A 27 12.75 -3.41 3.74
N SER A 28 11.68 -2.93 4.40
CA SER A 28 11.09 -3.63 5.54
C SER A 28 10.77 -5.09 5.16
N ILE A 29 11.17 -6.02 6.02
CA ILE A 29 10.81 -7.44 5.86
C ILE A 29 9.32 -7.58 6.14
N ALA A 30 8.58 -8.15 5.18
CA ALA A 30 7.17 -8.44 5.36
C ALA A 30 7.00 -9.53 6.44
N SER A 31 6.20 -9.25 7.48
CA SER A 31 5.84 -10.25 8.48
C SER A 31 5.03 -11.39 7.85
N ASP A 32 5.21 -12.61 8.35
CA ASP A 32 4.39 -13.73 7.92
C ASP A 32 2.93 -13.53 8.36
N PHE A 33 2.02 -14.02 7.52
CA PHE A 33 0.59 -14.05 7.79
C PHE A 33 -0.03 -15.27 7.12
N THR A 34 -1.04 -15.84 7.77
CA THR A 34 -1.85 -16.94 7.23
C THR A 34 -3.28 -16.46 7.02
N LEU A 35 -3.81 -16.67 5.82
CA LEU A 35 -5.17 -16.32 5.45
C LEU A 35 -5.87 -17.52 4.80
N THR A 36 -7.20 -17.56 4.94
CA THR A 36 -8.05 -18.54 4.24
C THR A 36 -8.64 -17.92 2.98
N ASP A 37 -8.46 -18.57 1.83
CA ASP A 37 -9.04 -18.10 0.56
C ASP A 37 -10.56 -18.35 0.48
N ILE A 38 -11.16 -17.94 -0.63
CA ILE A 38 -12.60 -18.12 -0.91
C ILE A 38 -13.01 -19.59 -1.08
N ASN A 39 -12.05 -20.51 -1.23
CA ASN A 39 -12.28 -21.95 -1.37
C ASN A 39 -12.03 -22.71 -0.06
N GLY A 40 -11.64 -22.03 1.03
CA GLY A 40 -11.36 -22.64 2.32
C GLY A 40 -9.91 -23.14 2.49
N ASN A 41 -9.02 -22.89 1.53
CA ASN A 41 -7.61 -23.26 1.62
C ASN A 41 -6.85 -22.23 2.48
N GLN A 42 -5.97 -22.72 3.36
CA GLN A 42 -5.05 -21.85 4.08
C GLN A 42 -3.81 -21.57 3.23
N HIS A 43 -3.37 -20.31 3.28
CA HIS A 43 -2.16 -19.83 2.60
C HIS A 43 -1.34 -19.01 3.57
N SER A 44 -0.06 -19.37 3.76
CA SER A 44 0.90 -18.53 4.47
C SER A 44 1.81 -17.83 3.47
N LEU A 45 2.16 -16.56 3.73
CA LEU A 45 3.08 -15.81 2.86
C LEU A 45 4.39 -16.58 2.66
N TYR A 46 4.94 -17.10 3.75
CA TYR A 46 6.25 -17.75 3.74
C TYR A 46 6.26 -19.10 3.01
N ASP A 47 5.11 -19.80 2.91
CA ASP A 47 5.03 -21.02 2.10
C ASP A 47 5.38 -20.75 0.62
N TYR A 48 5.03 -19.57 0.10
CA TYR A 48 5.36 -19.16 -1.27
C TYR A 48 6.79 -18.67 -1.41
N LEU A 49 7.27 -17.88 -0.43
CA LEU A 49 8.62 -17.35 -0.43
C LEU A 49 9.67 -18.46 -0.30
N ASP A 50 9.41 -19.48 0.52
CA ASP A 50 10.27 -20.65 0.68
C ASP A 50 10.33 -21.53 -0.59
N GLN A 51 9.32 -21.43 -1.46
CA GLN A 51 9.34 -22.03 -2.81
C GLN A 51 10.16 -21.20 -3.81
N GLY A 52 10.74 -20.07 -3.39
CA GLY A 52 11.49 -19.15 -4.25
C GLY A 52 10.62 -18.26 -5.15
N LYS A 53 9.31 -18.13 -4.85
CA LYS A 53 8.41 -17.27 -5.63
C LYS A 53 8.54 -15.80 -5.21
N THR A 54 8.44 -14.89 -6.17
CA THR A 54 8.18 -13.48 -5.86
C THR A 54 6.68 -13.29 -5.61
N VAL A 55 6.32 -12.68 -4.47
CA VAL A 55 4.92 -12.47 -4.06
C VAL A 55 4.58 -10.99 -4.17
N TYR A 56 3.50 -10.70 -4.92
CA TYR A 56 2.91 -9.36 -5.02
C TYR A 56 1.58 -9.36 -4.27
N ILE A 57 1.40 -8.40 -3.35
CA ILE A 57 0.21 -8.29 -2.50
C ILE A 57 -0.58 -7.06 -2.93
N ASP A 58 -1.86 -7.24 -3.27
CA ASP A 58 -2.80 -6.17 -3.60
C ASP A 58 -3.90 -6.08 -2.53
N PHE A 59 -4.06 -4.90 -1.93
CA PHE A 59 -5.11 -4.62 -0.96
C PHE A 59 -6.20 -3.79 -1.64
N PHE A 60 -7.39 -4.38 -1.79
CA PHE A 60 -8.53 -3.74 -2.44
C PHE A 60 -9.81 -3.90 -1.62
N ALA A 61 -10.83 -3.14 -2.03
CA ALA A 61 -12.20 -3.33 -1.55
C ALA A 61 -13.16 -3.40 -2.75
N CYS A 62 -14.22 -4.20 -2.65
CA CYS A 62 -15.20 -4.37 -3.73
C CYS A 62 -15.91 -3.05 -4.11
N HIS A 63 -15.94 -2.08 -3.21
CA HIS A 63 -16.54 -0.76 -3.39
C HIS A 63 -15.50 0.35 -3.61
N CYS A 64 -14.27 0.01 -4.03
CA CYS A 64 -13.21 0.96 -4.33
C CYS A 64 -13.12 1.20 -5.86
N PRO A 65 -13.59 2.34 -6.40
CA PRO A 65 -13.59 2.59 -7.84
C PRO A 65 -12.18 2.61 -8.44
N THR A 66 -11.21 3.18 -7.72
CA THR A 66 -9.81 3.21 -8.16
C THR A 66 -9.19 1.81 -8.22
N CYS A 67 -9.58 0.92 -7.30
CA CYS A 67 -9.16 -0.47 -7.31
C CYS A 67 -9.74 -1.22 -8.51
N TRP A 68 -11.01 -0.96 -8.88
CA TRP A 68 -11.61 -1.51 -10.10
C TRP A 68 -10.90 -1.03 -11.38
N ASN A 69 -10.49 0.24 -11.43
CA ASN A 69 -9.70 0.76 -12.55
C ASN A 69 -8.36 0.01 -12.67
N TYR A 70 -7.68 -0.24 -11.54
CA TYR A 70 -6.44 -1.03 -11.53
C TYR A 70 -6.68 -2.49 -11.92
N HIS A 71 -7.70 -3.14 -11.39
CA HIS A 71 -8.07 -4.50 -11.80
C HIS A 71 -8.33 -4.58 -13.32
N SER A 72 -9.03 -3.59 -13.88
CA SER A 72 -9.37 -3.52 -15.30
C SER A 72 -8.17 -3.22 -16.21
N SER A 73 -7.03 -2.74 -15.67
CA SER A 73 -5.81 -2.57 -16.46
C SER A 73 -5.09 -3.89 -16.72
N HIS A 74 -5.51 -4.98 -16.08
CA HIS A 74 -4.92 -6.32 -16.19
C HIS A 74 -3.45 -6.40 -15.73
N SER A 75 -2.89 -5.34 -15.17
CA SER A 75 -1.45 -5.26 -14.86
C SER A 75 -0.97 -6.34 -13.91
N LEU A 76 -1.77 -6.70 -12.89
CA LEU A 76 -1.43 -7.79 -11.97
C LEU A 76 -1.59 -9.18 -12.61
N SER A 77 -2.58 -9.35 -13.49
CA SER A 77 -2.81 -10.61 -14.22
C SER A 77 -1.69 -10.88 -15.22
N ASP A 78 -1.29 -9.85 -15.98
CA ASP A 78 -0.18 -9.94 -16.93
C ASP A 78 1.11 -10.28 -16.21
N LEU A 79 1.37 -9.65 -15.06
CA LEU A 79 2.54 -9.93 -14.22
C LEU A 79 2.56 -11.36 -13.67
N HIS A 80 1.42 -11.92 -13.26
CA HIS A 80 1.34 -13.32 -12.82
C HIS A 80 1.59 -14.33 -13.96
N SER A 81 1.38 -13.94 -15.21
CA SER A 81 1.56 -14.81 -16.39
C SER A 81 2.96 -14.79 -17.01
N GLN A 82 3.86 -13.95 -16.50
CA GLN A 82 5.27 -13.88 -16.90
C GLN A 82 6.06 -15.06 -16.32
#